data_AF-A0A9D9I0V7-F1
#
_entry.id   AF-A0A9D9I0V7-F1
#
_cell.length_a   1.000
_cell.length_b   1.000
_cell.length_c   1.000
_cell.angle_alpha   90.00
_cell.angle_beta   90.00
_cell.angle_gamma   90.00
#
_symmetry.space_group_name_H-M   'P 1'
#
loop_
_entity.id
_entity.type
_entity.pdbx_description
1 polymer ?
#
loop_
_entity_poly.entity_id
_entity_poly.type
_entity_poly.pdbx_seq_one_letter_code
_entity_poly.pdbx_strand_id
1 'polypeptide(L)'
;MNAVSEQIAKLGVVPVVVLNDVKDAKPLADALCEGGLPCAEVTFRTEAAEESIRVMTQSHPEMFVGAGTVLTIEQVDRAVNAGAKFIVSPGFDPEIVDYCLSKEIPVYPGCITPSEVAQAVKRGLEVIKFFPAEPFGGVNTIKALAAPYTNVKFMPTGGISAKNLEEYLSYNRIVACGGSWMVKGELVEEGKFDEIKAMTAEAVKLVEDIRSK
;
A
#
# COMPACT_ATOMS: atom_id res chain seq x y z
N MET A 1 0.57 -16.85 -0.83
CA MET A 1 0.44 -15.44 -1.27
C MET A 1 -0.37 -15.41 -2.54
N ASN A 2 -1.39 -14.56 -2.62
CA ASN A 2 -2.14 -14.34 -3.87
C ASN A 2 -1.30 -13.53 -4.88
N ALA A 3 -1.74 -13.49 -6.14
CA ALA A 3 -1.02 -12.81 -7.23
C ALA A 3 -0.76 -11.32 -6.98
N VAL A 4 -1.68 -10.62 -6.31
CA VAL A 4 -1.53 -9.20 -5.96
C VAL A 4 -0.42 -9.01 -4.94
N SER A 5 -0.40 -9.82 -3.88
CA SER A 5 0.64 -9.81 -2.86
C SER A 5 2.01 -10.17 -3.42
N GLU A 6 2.08 -11.09 -4.38
CA GLU A 6 3.34 -11.40 -5.07
C GLU A 6 3.85 -10.22 -5.90
N GLN A 7 2.96 -9.49 -6.56
CA GLN A 7 3.35 -8.30 -7.32
C GLN A 7 3.80 -7.16 -6.40
N ILE A 8 3.02 -6.86 -5.36
CA ILE A 8 3.41 -5.87 -4.33
C ILE A 8 4.77 -6.27 -3.73
N ALA A 9 4.93 -7.57 -3.44
CA ALA A 9 6.20 -8.08 -2.95
C ALA A 9 7.33 -7.89 -3.96
N LYS A 10 7.13 -8.00 -5.28
CA LYS A 10 8.19 -7.70 -6.27
C LYS A 10 8.57 -6.22 -6.31
N LEU A 11 7.60 -5.32 -6.18
CA LEU A 11 7.82 -3.87 -6.22
C LEU A 11 8.49 -3.33 -4.95
N GLY A 12 8.24 -3.94 -3.80
CA GLY A 12 8.89 -3.63 -2.51
C GLY A 12 8.49 -2.31 -1.86
N VAL A 13 7.92 -1.37 -2.60
CA VAL A 13 7.30 -0.14 -2.08
C VAL A 13 5.91 0.03 -2.70
N VAL A 14 4.97 0.57 -1.92
CA VAL A 14 3.64 1.00 -2.38
C VAL A 14 3.48 2.50 -2.09
N PRO A 15 3.42 3.36 -3.11
CA PRO A 15 3.15 4.79 -2.94
C PRO A 15 1.76 5.00 -2.31
N VAL A 16 1.71 5.66 -1.16
CA VAL A 16 0.46 6.01 -0.48
C VAL A 16 0.04 7.41 -0.91
N VAL A 17 -1.01 7.48 -1.72
CA VAL A 17 -1.40 8.65 -2.50
C VAL A 17 -2.61 9.35 -1.88
N VAL A 18 -2.55 10.68 -1.82
CA VAL A 18 -3.71 11.56 -1.59
C VAL A 18 -3.87 12.42 -2.82
N LEU A 19 -5.05 12.39 -3.42
CA LEU A 19 -5.40 13.23 -4.57
C LEU A 19 -6.58 14.12 -4.18
N ASN A 20 -6.41 15.43 -4.25
CA ASN A 20 -7.47 16.40 -3.98
C ASN A 20 -8.31 16.70 -5.24
N ASP A 21 -7.72 16.53 -6.43
CA ASP A 21 -8.35 16.77 -7.72
C ASP A 21 -8.08 15.58 -8.66
N VAL A 22 -9.11 15.15 -9.39
CA VAL A 22 -9.04 14.02 -10.31
C VAL A 22 -8.08 14.31 -11.47
N LYS A 23 -7.90 15.58 -11.85
CA LYS A 23 -7.01 15.96 -12.96
C LYS A 23 -5.56 15.50 -12.76
N ASP A 24 -5.14 15.36 -11.50
CA ASP A 24 -3.77 15.01 -11.13
C ASP A 24 -3.54 13.48 -11.16
N ALA A 25 -4.60 12.69 -11.27
CA ALA A 25 -4.54 11.23 -11.23
C ALA A 25 -3.75 10.63 -12.39
N LYS A 26 -4.03 11.06 -13.64
CA LYS A 26 -3.30 10.56 -14.81
C LYS A 26 -1.83 10.99 -14.79
N PRO A 27 -1.48 12.29 -14.63
CA PRO A 27 -0.07 12.69 -14.56
C PRO A 27 0.71 11.99 -13.45
N LEU A 28 0.09 11.74 -12.31
CA LEU A 28 0.71 10.96 -11.23
C LEU A 28 0.93 9.50 -11.63
N ALA A 29 -0.04 8.86 -12.28
CA ALA A 29 0.12 7.49 -12.78
C ALA A 29 1.22 7.40 -13.85
N ASP A 30 1.27 8.36 -14.79
CA ASP A 30 2.34 8.45 -15.80
C ASP A 30 3.71 8.51 -15.10
N ALA A 31 3.88 9.41 -14.12
CA ALA A 31 5.13 9.57 -13.38
C ALA A 31 5.55 8.31 -12.60
N LEU A 32 4.60 7.63 -11.95
CA LEU A 32 4.86 6.39 -11.22
C LEU A 32 5.28 5.25 -12.15
N CYS A 33 4.58 5.08 -13.28
CA CYS A 33 4.89 4.04 -14.26
C CYS A 33 6.23 4.30 -14.95
N GLU A 34 6.48 5.53 -15.40
CA GLU A 34 7.75 5.92 -16.02
C GLU A 34 8.92 5.89 -15.02
N GLY A 35 8.66 6.06 -13.73
CA GLY A 35 9.63 5.88 -12.66
C GLY A 35 9.91 4.41 -12.30
N GLY A 36 9.23 3.46 -12.96
CA GLY A 36 9.44 2.02 -12.76
C GLY A 36 8.63 1.40 -11.61
N LEU A 37 7.67 2.13 -11.03
CA LEU A 37 6.84 1.67 -9.92
C LEU A 37 5.34 1.72 -10.29
N PRO A 38 4.86 0.80 -11.14
CA PRO A 38 3.47 0.79 -11.59
C PRO A 38 2.52 0.26 -10.48
N CYS A 39 2.46 0.93 -9.33
CA CYS A 39 1.49 0.68 -8.25
C CYS A 39 1.17 1.94 -7.45
N ALA A 40 0.00 1.96 -6.81
CA ALA A 40 -0.41 3.02 -5.88
C ALA A 40 -1.48 2.52 -4.90
N GLU A 41 -1.45 3.03 -3.66
CA GLU A 41 -2.56 2.98 -2.69
C GLU A 41 -3.23 4.36 -2.67
N VAL A 42 -4.33 4.53 -3.42
CA VAL A 42 -5.10 5.80 -3.43
C VAL A 42 -6.00 5.84 -2.22
N THR A 43 -5.79 6.80 -1.33
CA THR A 43 -6.54 6.85 -0.07
C THR A 43 -7.92 7.50 -0.22
N PHE A 44 -8.95 6.86 0.33
CA PHE A 44 -10.34 7.35 0.44
C PHE A 44 -10.49 8.47 1.49
N ARG A 45 -9.58 9.42 1.48
CA ARG A 45 -9.58 10.62 2.34
C ARG A 45 -10.15 11.85 1.65
N THR A 46 -10.44 11.75 0.36
CA THR A 46 -10.93 12.83 -0.50
C THR A 46 -12.04 12.30 -1.40
N GLU A 47 -12.93 13.17 -1.86
CA GLU A 47 -13.99 12.83 -2.82
C GLU A 47 -13.44 12.40 -4.18
N ALA A 48 -12.21 12.83 -4.53
CA ALA A 48 -11.57 12.49 -5.78
C ALA A 48 -11.11 11.02 -5.86
N ALA A 49 -10.98 10.31 -4.74
CA ALA A 49 -10.33 8.99 -4.68
C ALA A 49 -10.92 7.96 -5.65
N GLU A 50 -12.25 7.85 -5.73
CA GLU A 50 -12.93 6.89 -6.61
C GLU A 50 -12.59 7.15 -8.08
N GLU A 51 -12.77 8.39 -8.53
CA GLU A 51 -12.56 8.73 -9.95
C GLU A 51 -11.06 8.76 -10.29
N SER A 52 -10.20 9.11 -9.34
CA SER A 52 -8.75 8.97 -9.50
C SER A 52 -8.36 7.51 -9.76
N ILE A 53 -8.88 6.54 -8.99
CA ILE A 53 -8.62 5.11 -9.25
C ILE A 53 -9.08 4.73 -10.66
N ARG A 54 -10.27 5.19 -11.07
CA ARG A 54 -10.80 4.92 -12.42
C ARG A 54 -9.88 5.45 -13.51
N VAL A 55 -9.45 6.70 -13.39
CA VAL A 55 -8.55 7.33 -14.35
C VAL A 55 -7.21 6.59 -14.42
N MET A 56 -6.58 6.31 -13.27
CA MET A 56 -5.27 5.65 -13.21
C MET A 56 -5.31 4.24 -13.82
N THR A 57 -6.35 3.48 -13.52
CA THR A 57 -6.49 2.09 -14.01
C THR A 57 -6.87 2.02 -15.49
N GLN A 58 -7.59 3.00 -16.01
CA GLN A 58 -7.88 3.10 -17.44
C GLN A 58 -6.67 3.58 -18.26
N SER A 59 -5.89 4.52 -17.73
CA SER A 59 -4.70 5.02 -18.42
C SER A 59 -3.53 4.06 -18.36
N HIS A 60 -3.41 3.28 -17.27
CA HIS A 60 -2.40 2.25 -17.07
C HIS A 60 -3.02 0.94 -16.57
N PRO A 61 -3.59 0.10 -17.46
CA PRO A 61 -4.23 -1.17 -17.08
C PRO A 61 -3.29 -2.15 -16.34
N GLU A 62 -1.99 -2.07 -16.63
CA GLU A 62 -0.93 -2.83 -15.98
C GLU A 62 -0.67 -2.39 -14.54
N MET A 63 -1.01 -1.16 -14.18
CA MET A 63 -0.73 -0.58 -12.87
C MET A 63 -1.52 -1.30 -11.76
N PHE A 64 -0.87 -1.54 -10.63
CA PHE A 64 -1.48 -2.13 -9.44
C PHE A 64 -2.00 -1.03 -8.52
N VAL A 65 -3.21 -0.54 -8.83
CA VAL A 65 -3.90 0.46 -8.03
C VAL A 65 -4.79 -0.23 -7.00
N GLY A 66 -4.63 0.13 -5.74
CA GLY A 66 -5.51 -0.27 -4.64
C GLY A 66 -6.12 0.94 -3.94
N ALA A 67 -7.12 0.69 -3.13
CA ALA A 67 -7.80 1.70 -2.32
C ALA A 67 -7.33 1.63 -0.86
N GLY A 68 -6.77 2.74 -0.36
CA GLY A 68 -6.37 2.91 1.02
C GLY A 68 -7.39 3.67 1.85
N THR A 69 -7.24 3.62 3.18
CA THR A 69 -8.15 4.30 4.11
C THR A 69 -9.62 3.93 3.91
N VAL A 70 -9.89 2.67 3.54
CA VAL A 70 -11.25 2.16 3.41
C VAL A 70 -11.79 1.84 4.81
N LEU A 71 -12.95 2.41 5.13
CA LEU A 71 -13.61 2.38 6.43
C LEU A 71 -15.05 1.87 6.37
N THR A 72 -15.61 1.62 5.18
CA THR A 72 -16.96 1.07 5.02
C THR A 72 -17.03 0.07 3.88
N ILE A 73 -18.03 -0.81 3.92
CA ILE A 73 -18.34 -1.76 2.84
C ILE A 73 -18.70 -1.01 1.53
N GLU A 74 -19.42 0.11 1.63
CA GLU A 74 -19.74 0.95 0.48
C GLU A 74 -18.48 1.44 -0.24
N GLN A 75 -17.46 1.85 0.51
CA GLN A 75 -16.18 2.26 -0.06
C GLN A 75 -15.44 1.10 -0.74
N VAL A 76 -15.56 -0.13 -0.23
CA VAL A 76 -15.04 -1.32 -0.92
C VAL A 76 -15.67 -1.46 -2.30
N ASP A 77 -17.00 -1.41 -2.38
CA ASP A 77 -17.69 -1.57 -3.67
C ASP A 77 -17.36 -0.43 -4.63
N ARG A 78 -17.34 0.83 -4.16
CA ARG A 78 -16.94 1.99 -4.96
C ARG A 78 -15.51 1.84 -5.51
N ALA A 79 -14.56 1.45 -4.67
CA ALA A 79 -13.17 1.23 -5.06
C ALA A 79 -13.03 0.14 -6.11
N VAL A 80 -13.64 -1.02 -5.91
CA VAL A 80 -13.54 -2.16 -6.84
C VAL A 80 -14.23 -1.84 -8.16
N ASN A 81 -15.39 -1.18 -8.14
CA ASN A 81 -16.08 -0.71 -9.34
C ASN A 81 -15.30 0.37 -10.10
N ALA A 82 -14.40 1.09 -9.43
CA ALA A 82 -13.46 2.00 -10.05
C ALA A 82 -12.23 1.30 -10.64
N GLY A 83 -12.00 0.03 -10.34
CA GLY A 83 -10.86 -0.75 -10.84
C GLY A 83 -9.77 -1.04 -9.81
N ALA A 84 -10.01 -0.75 -8.52
CA ALA A 84 -9.05 -1.11 -7.46
C ALA A 84 -8.85 -2.64 -7.40
N LYS A 85 -7.58 -3.07 -7.39
CA LYS A 85 -7.18 -4.48 -7.35
C LYS A 85 -7.05 -5.03 -5.92
N PHE A 86 -7.03 -4.15 -4.92
CA PHE A 86 -6.96 -4.51 -3.51
C PHE A 86 -7.46 -3.38 -2.60
N ILE A 87 -7.79 -3.75 -1.36
CA ILE A 87 -8.29 -2.86 -0.30
C ILE A 87 -7.28 -2.81 0.86
N VAL A 88 -7.08 -1.62 1.41
CA VAL A 88 -6.27 -1.38 2.59
C VAL A 88 -7.06 -0.54 3.59
N SER A 89 -7.20 -1.03 4.81
CA SER A 89 -7.78 -0.29 5.94
C SER A 89 -6.69 0.09 6.95
N PRO A 90 -6.81 1.23 7.66
CA PRO A 90 -5.80 1.65 8.63
C PRO A 90 -5.79 0.78 9.89
N GLY A 91 -6.91 0.12 10.20
CA GLY A 91 -7.05 -0.82 11.30
C GLY A 91 -7.78 -2.10 10.86
N PHE A 92 -7.99 -3.02 11.79
CA PHE A 92 -8.68 -4.27 11.55
C PHE A 92 -10.18 -4.13 11.86
N ASP A 93 -11.00 -4.08 10.81
CA ASP A 93 -12.45 -4.14 10.92
C ASP A 93 -12.95 -5.53 10.44
N PRO A 94 -13.48 -6.38 11.33
CA PRO A 94 -14.04 -7.67 10.96
C PRO A 94 -15.06 -7.61 9.83
N GLU A 95 -15.95 -6.62 9.80
CA GLU A 95 -17.04 -6.56 8.82
C GLU A 95 -16.49 -6.30 7.42
N ILE A 96 -15.52 -5.37 7.29
CA ILE A 96 -14.86 -5.07 6.02
C ILE A 96 -14.03 -6.28 5.55
N VAL A 97 -13.26 -6.90 6.46
CA VAL A 97 -12.43 -8.04 6.13
C VAL A 97 -13.28 -9.23 5.66
N ASP A 98 -14.32 -9.58 6.41
CA ASP A 98 -15.21 -10.70 6.09
C ASP A 98 -15.97 -10.44 4.77
N TYR A 99 -16.35 -9.19 4.51
CA TYR A 99 -16.94 -8.79 3.23
C TYR A 99 -16.00 -8.99 2.05
N CYS A 100 -14.77 -8.45 2.13
CA CYS A 100 -13.76 -8.59 1.09
C CYS A 100 -13.45 -10.07 0.81
N LEU A 101 -13.27 -10.88 1.86
CA LEU A 101 -13.02 -12.31 1.72
C LEU A 101 -14.17 -13.05 1.04
N SER A 102 -15.42 -12.73 1.38
CA SER A 102 -16.61 -13.35 0.76
C SER A 102 -16.74 -13.07 -0.74
N LYS A 103 -16.11 -11.98 -1.21
CA LYS A 103 -16.09 -11.54 -2.61
C LYS A 103 -14.76 -11.81 -3.32
N GLU A 104 -13.85 -12.53 -2.68
CA GLU A 104 -12.51 -12.81 -3.21
C GLU A 104 -11.68 -11.54 -3.52
N ILE A 105 -11.96 -10.43 -2.81
CA ILE A 105 -11.25 -9.16 -2.93
C ILE A 105 -10.02 -9.21 -2.01
N PRO A 106 -8.79 -9.00 -2.52
CA PRO A 106 -7.60 -8.89 -1.68
C PRO A 106 -7.72 -7.73 -0.69
N VAL A 107 -7.52 -8.01 0.60
CA VAL A 107 -7.63 -7.02 1.69
C VAL A 107 -6.41 -7.10 2.62
N TYR A 108 -5.89 -5.93 2.99
CA TYR A 108 -4.72 -5.76 3.86
C TYR A 108 -5.09 -4.87 5.06
N PRO A 109 -5.74 -5.41 6.09
CA PRO A 109 -6.13 -4.64 7.27
C PRO A 109 -4.93 -4.26 8.13
N GLY A 110 -5.00 -3.11 8.79
CA GLY A 110 -3.99 -2.66 9.75
C GLY A 110 -4.07 -3.40 11.08
N CYS A 111 -2.95 -3.94 11.54
CA CYS A 111 -2.82 -4.54 12.87
C CYS A 111 -1.55 -4.01 13.56
N ILE A 112 -1.62 -3.78 14.87
CA ILE A 112 -0.51 -3.35 15.72
C ILE A 112 -0.34 -4.20 16.99
N THR A 113 -1.31 -5.06 17.30
CA THR A 113 -1.32 -5.92 18.48
C THR A 113 -1.38 -7.42 18.13
N PRO A 114 -0.94 -8.32 19.04
CA PRO A 114 -1.09 -9.76 18.84
C PRO A 114 -2.54 -10.19 18.61
N SER A 115 -3.50 -9.57 19.31
CA SER A 115 -4.92 -9.90 19.18
C SER A 115 -5.46 -9.62 17.77
N GLU A 116 -5.07 -8.50 17.16
CA GLU A 116 -5.47 -8.16 15.78
C GLU A 116 -4.80 -9.08 14.75
N VAL A 117 -3.51 -9.38 14.94
CA VAL A 117 -2.81 -10.34 14.07
C VAL A 117 -3.46 -11.73 14.18
N ALA A 118 -3.87 -12.16 15.37
CA ALA A 118 -4.60 -13.41 15.57
C ALA A 118 -5.96 -13.41 14.84
N GLN A 119 -6.67 -12.28 14.79
CA GLN A 119 -7.91 -12.16 14.02
C GLN A 119 -7.68 -12.30 12.52
N ALA A 120 -6.57 -11.74 12.00
CA ALA A 120 -6.17 -11.88 10.61
C ALA A 120 -5.79 -13.34 10.27
N VAL A 121 -4.99 -13.99 11.12
CA VAL A 121 -4.62 -15.41 10.98
C VAL A 121 -5.85 -16.31 10.97
N LYS A 122 -6.81 -16.08 11.87
CA LYS A 122 -8.05 -16.86 11.96
C LYS A 122 -8.85 -16.86 10.66
N ARG A 123 -8.72 -15.78 9.87
CA ARG A 123 -9.38 -15.60 8.57
C ARG A 123 -8.52 -16.00 7.37
N GLY A 124 -7.34 -16.56 7.61
CA GLY A 124 -6.43 -17.00 6.56
C GLY A 124 -5.71 -15.87 5.83
N LEU A 125 -5.66 -14.66 6.40
CA LEU A 125 -4.87 -13.58 5.80
C LEU A 125 -3.37 -13.88 5.91
N GLU A 126 -2.68 -13.87 4.78
CA GLU A 126 -1.23 -14.11 4.70
C GLU A 126 -0.42 -12.81 4.77
N VAL A 127 -1.04 -11.66 4.48
CA VAL A 127 -0.42 -10.34 4.47
C VAL A 127 -1.34 -9.36 5.18
N ILE A 128 -0.79 -8.57 6.09
CA ILE A 128 -1.49 -7.49 6.81
C ILE A 128 -0.69 -6.20 6.75
N LYS A 129 -1.39 -5.07 6.91
CA LYS A 129 -0.74 -3.77 7.11
C LYS A 129 -0.29 -3.64 8.56
N PHE A 130 0.87 -3.02 8.80
CA PHE A 130 1.29 -2.60 10.13
C PHE A 130 1.34 -1.07 10.15
N PHE A 131 0.36 -0.44 10.80
CA PHE A 131 0.18 1.01 10.77
C PHE A 131 -0.32 1.55 12.10
N PRO A 132 0.21 2.70 12.58
CA PRO A 132 1.36 3.44 12.04
C PRO A 132 2.69 2.85 12.52
N ALA A 133 3.58 2.49 11.58
CA ALA A 133 4.74 1.64 11.84
C ALA A 133 5.75 2.24 12.83
N GLU A 134 6.33 3.41 12.51
CA GLU A 134 7.34 4.03 13.38
C GLU A 134 6.79 4.35 14.78
N PRO A 135 5.59 4.94 14.95
CA PRO A 135 5.04 5.20 16.28
C PRO A 135 4.78 3.95 17.13
N PHE A 136 4.57 2.78 16.50
CA PHE A 136 4.35 1.52 17.20
C PHE A 136 5.62 0.65 17.31
N GLY A 137 6.80 1.28 17.33
CA GLY A 137 8.09 0.61 17.60
C GLY A 137 8.74 -0.04 16.38
N GLY A 138 8.23 0.25 15.19
CA GLY A 138 8.86 -0.07 13.91
C GLY A 138 9.14 -1.55 13.68
N VAL A 139 10.25 -1.85 13.01
CA VAL A 139 10.61 -3.22 12.62
C VAL A 139 10.75 -4.17 13.81
N ASN A 140 11.15 -3.66 14.98
CA ASN A 140 11.36 -4.46 16.18
C ASN A 140 10.04 -5.02 16.73
N THR A 141 8.99 -4.20 16.75
CA THR A 141 7.64 -4.67 17.09
C THR A 141 7.16 -5.69 16.06
N ILE A 142 7.40 -5.47 14.77
CA ILE A 142 7.01 -6.43 13.73
C ILE A 142 7.73 -7.78 13.92
N LYS A 143 9.03 -7.78 14.23
CA LYS A 143 9.79 -9.01 14.54
C LYS A 143 9.19 -9.76 15.74
N ALA A 144 8.80 -9.04 16.79
CA ALA A 144 8.18 -9.63 17.97
C ALA A 144 6.80 -10.23 17.65
N LEU A 145 5.97 -9.55 16.86
CA LEU A 145 4.68 -10.06 16.39
C LEU A 145 4.84 -11.25 15.45
N ALA A 146 5.80 -11.20 14.53
CA ALA A 146 6.00 -12.25 13.54
C ALA A 146 6.52 -13.57 14.14
N ALA A 147 7.13 -13.54 15.33
CA ALA A 147 7.67 -14.73 16.00
C ALA A 147 6.62 -15.83 16.24
N PRO A 148 5.44 -15.54 16.85
CA PRO A 148 4.36 -16.53 16.97
C PRO A 148 3.51 -16.71 15.70
N TYR A 149 3.46 -15.73 14.80
CA TYR A 149 2.58 -15.76 13.61
C TYR A 149 3.36 -16.05 12.33
N THR A 150 3.93 -17.25 12.23
CA THR A 150 4.86 -17.64 11.16
C THR A 150 4.27 -17.72 9.75
N ASN A 151 2.95 -17.64 9.60
CA ASN A 151 2.28 -17.65 8.29
C ASN A 151 1.91 -16.25 7.79
N VAL A 152 2.12 -15.21 8.60
CA VAL A 152 1.78 -13.83 8.27
C VAL A 152 3.02 -13.06 7.85
N LYS A 153 2.85 -12.21 6.85
CA LYS A 153 3.80 -11.17 6.45
C LYS A 153 3.17 -9.78 6.62
N PHE A 154 4.02 -8.77 6.62
CA PHE A 154 3.65 -7.42 7.00
C PHE A 154 3.96 -6.43 5.88
N MET A 155 3.07 -5.46 5.71
CA MET A 155 3.26 -4.26 4.90
C MET A 155 3.27 -3.05 5.83
N PRO A 156 4.41 -2.67 6.42
CA PRO A 156 4.49 -1.54 7.33
C PRO A 156 4.22 -0.24 6.57
N THR A 157 3.57 0.70 7.23
CA THR A 157 3.27 2.03 6.69
C THR A 157 3.23 3.04 7.82
N GLY A 158 3.71 4.26 7.57
CA GLY A 158 3.72 5.35 8.54
C GLY A 158 5.11 5.58 9.12
N GLY A 159 5.72 6.71 8.75
CA GLY A 159 7.09 7.07 9.12
C GLY A 159 8.19 6.41 8.26
N ILE A 160 7.82 5.68 7.21
CA ILE A 160 8.78 5.09 6.26
C ILE A 160 9.26 6.14 5.26
N SER A 161 10.56 6.11 4.98
CA SER A 161 11.26 6.96 4.03
C SER A 161 12.44 6.21 3.41
N ALA A 162 13.12 6.81 2.44
CA ALA A 162 14.36 6.27 1.90
C ALA A 162 15.44 6.00 2.97
N LYS A 163 15.41 6.71 4.11
CA LYS A 163 16.42 6.59 5.18
C LYS A 163 16.31 5.30 6.00
N ASN A 164 15.11 4.76 6.18
CA ASN A 164 14.85 3.57 7.00
C ASN A 164 14.30 2.40 6.19
N LEU A 165 14.14 2.54 4.87
CA LEU A 165 13.58 1.49 4.02
C LEU A 165 14.38 0.17 4.10
N GLU A 166 15.71 0.25 4.15
CA GLU A 166 16.59 -0.92 4.27
C GLU A 166 16.33 -1.70 5.58
N GLU A 167 16.10 -1.00 6.68
CA GLU A 167 15.84 -1.63 7.98
C GLU A 167 14.61 -2.56 7.94
N TYR A 168 13.57 -2.11 7.24
CA TYR A 168 12.34 -2.90 7.06
C TYR A 168 12.54 -4.01 6.01
N LEU A 169 12.97 -3.66 4.80
CA LEU A 169 13.02 -4.61 3.68
C LEU A 169 14.07 -5.71 3.86
N SER A 170 15.07 -5.51 4.74
CA SER A 170 16.02 -6.57 5.11
C SER A 170 15.39 -7.69 5.94
N TYR A 171 14.17 -7.50 6.48
CA TYR A 171 13.47 -8.54 7.22
C TYR A 171 12.52 -9.31 6.30
N ASN A 172 12.75 -10.62 6.13
CA ASN A 172 12.01 -11.48 5.18
C ASN A 172 10.50 -11.62 5.44
N ARG A 173 9.99 -11.14 6.57
CA ARG A 173 8.55 -11.04 6.85
C ARG A 173 7.92 -9.75 6.33
N ILE A 174 8.68 -8.82 5.79
CA ILE A 174 8.18 -7.62 5.14
C ILE A 174 7.99 -7.90 3.65
N VAL A 175 6.77 -7.73 3.14
CA VAL A 175 6.51 -7.90 1.68
C VAL A 175 6.90 -6.66 0.89
N ALA A 176 6.49 -5.50 1.41
CA ALA A 176 6.71 -4.18 0.83
C ALA A 176 6.47 -3.14 1.92
N CYS A 177 6.92 -1.91 1.70
CA CYS A 177 6.65 -0.79 2.60
C CYS A 177 5.71 0.22 1.93
N GLY A 178 4.69 0.67 2.67
CA GLY A 178 3.86 1.80 2.25
C GLY A 178 4.53 3.12 2.62
N GLY A 179 4.61 4.07 1.68
CA GLY A 179 5.16 5.39 1.96
C GLY A 179 4.75 6.46 0.95
N SER A 180 4.84 7.71 1.37
CA SER A 180 4.39 8.87 0.59
C SER A 180 5.51 9.83 0.22
N TRP A 181 6.78 9.49 0.49
CA TRP A 181 7.89 10.43 0.35
C TRP A 181 8.14 10.86 -1.09
N MET A 182 7.85 9.99 -2.06
CA MET A 182 7.96 10.25 -3.50
C MET A 182 6.68 10.84 -4.12
N VAL A 183 5.54 10.79 -3.42
CA VAL A 183 4.23 11.27 -3.90
C VAL A 183 3.60 12.25 -2.89
N LYS A 184 4.42 13.14 -2.32
CA LYS A 184 3.93 14.14 -1.36
C LYS A 184 2.85 15.01 -2.01
N GLY A 185 1.79 15.33 -1.27
CA GLY A 185 0.68 16.15 -1.76
C GLY A 185 1.14 17.48 -2.36
N GLU A 186 2.10 18.16 -1.73
CA GLU A 186 2.70 19.40 -2.24
C GLU A 186 3.28 19.25 -3.66
N LEU A 187 3.97 18.15 -3.95
CA LEU A 187 4.53 17.91 -5.29
C LEU A 187 3.44 17.69 -6.33
N VAL A 188 2.36 17.00 -5.95
CA VAL A 188 1.21 16.75 -6.82
C VAL A 188 0.47 18.05 -7.10
N GLU A 189 0.18 18.84 -6.06
CA GLU A 189 -0.53 20.13 -6.16
C GLU A 189 0.25 21.17 -6.98
N GLU A 190 1.59 21.16 -6.89
CA GLU A 190 2.46 22.03 -7.69
C GLU A 190 2.74 21.49 -9.10
N GLY A 191 2.21 20.31 -9.47
CA GLY A 191 2.40 19.69 -10.77
C GLY A 191 3.84 19.21 -11.04
N LYS A 192 4.61 18.94 -10.00
CA LYS A 192 6.03 18.49 -10.07
C LYS A 192 6.17 17.00 -10.41
N PHE A 193 5.49 16.55 -11.46
CA PHE A 193 5.44 15.14 -11.84
C PHE A 193 6.80 14.60 -12.31
N ASP A 194 7.66 15.44 -12.90
CA ASP A 194 9.05 15.07 -13.24
C ASP A 194 9.88 14.76 -11.97
N GLU A 195 9.67 15.52 -10.89
CA GLU A 195 10.32 15.27 -9.60
C GLU A 195 9.79 13.97 -8.97
N ILE A 196 8.48 13.73 -9.02
CA ILE A 196 7.86 12.48 -8.55
C ILE A 196 8.42 11.28 -9.32
N LYS A 197 8.56 11.38 -10.65
CA LYS A 197 9.17 10.33 -11.47
C LYS A 197 10.61 10.04 -11.04
N ALA A 198 11.44 11.08 -10.84
CA ALA A 198 12.82 10.91 -10.38
C ALA A 198 12.89 10.25 -9.00
N MET A 199 12.10 10.73 -8.03
CA MET A 199 12.03 10.15 -6.68
C MET A 199 11.50 8.72 -6.67
N THR A 200 10.61 8.38 -7.62
CA THR A 200 10.10 7.03 -7.81
C THR A 200 11.19 6.10 -8.32
N ALA A 201 11.97 6.52 -9.32
CA ALA A 201 13.10 5.76 -9.82
C ALA A 201 14.19 5.55 -8.76
N GLU A 202 14.44 6.55 -7.91
CA GLU A 202 15.33 6.42 -6.76
C GLU A 202 14.82 5.38 -5.74
N ALA A 203 13.51 5.37 -5.46
CA ALA A 203 12.90 4.38 -4.57
C ALA A 203 13.00 2.97 -5.14
N VAL A 204 12.77 2.79 -6.45
CA VAL A 204 12.90 1.50 -7.15
C VAL A 204 14.35 0.99 -7.05
N LYS A 205 15.32 1.83 -7.39
CA LYS A 205 16.74 1.48 -7.29
C LYS A 205 17.14 1.09 -5.87
N LEU A 206 16.67 1.83 -4.87
CA LEU A 206 16.94 1.51 -3.47
C LEU A 206 16.39 0.13 -3.08
N VAL A 207 15.19 -0.24 -3.55
CA VAL A 207 14.61 -1.58 -3.32
C VAL A 207 15.48 -2.67 -3.96
N GLU A 208 15.95 -2.46 -5.19
CA GLU A 208 16.85 -3.39 -5.90
C GLU A 208 18.18 -3.58 -5.16
N ASP A 209 18.79 -2.48 -4.70
CA ASP A 209 20.04 -2.49 -3.93
C ASP A 209 19.88 -3.22 -2.58
N ILE A 210 18.73 -3.09 -1.92
CA ILE A 210 18.47 -3.80 -0.65
C ILE A 210 18.27 -5.30 -0.91
N ARG A 211 17.54 -5.68 -1.97
CA ARG A 211 17.14 -7.08 -2.23
C ARG A 211 18.18 -7.92 -2.94
N SER A 212 19.22 -7.29 -3.48
CA SER A 212 20.37 -7.97 -4.07
C SER A 212 21.44 -8.37 -3.05
N LYS A 213 21.30 -7.96 -1.78
CA LYS A 213 22.14 -8.36 -0.65
C LYS A 213 21.74 -9.73 -0.09
#